data_AF-A0A9X2BRC1-F1
#
_entry.id   AF-A0A9X2BRC1-F1
#
_cell.length_a   1.000
_cell.length_b   1.000
_cell.length_c   1.000
_cell.angle_alpha   90.00
_cell.angle_beta   90.00
_cell.angle_gamma   90.00
#
_symmetry.space_group_name_H-M   'P 1'
#
loop_
_entity.id
_entity.type
_entity.pdbx_description
1 polymer ?
#
loop_
_entity_poly.entity_id
_entity_poly.type
_entity_poly.pdbx_seq_one_letter_code
_entity_poly.pdbx_strand_id
1 'polypeptide(L)'
;MCSFHNDALNFITNGRVTVRGLSQLGLIPKGQCVIPNQFYEGGWGRWLPMPNITLLPYFSVSVASGFNWAETVGFMEKRVKPNTFIDLGNNGVDKRNHEDDEVQSLYERETEIEQKLQINGLLYPKSIVDVIDLYVALGLAFKTEDQQGKWCLDMIIRPLCKIDEVLIN
;
A
#
# COMPACT_ATOMS: atom_id res chain seq x y z
N MET A 1 30.10 -14.00 -12.18
CA MET A 1 30.12 -12.64 -11.60
C MET A 1 28.78 -12.20 -10.97
N CYS A 2 27.76 -13.08 -10.85
CA CYS A 2 26.44 -12.69 -10.31
C CYS A 2 26.26 -12.86 -8.78
N SER A 3 27.14 -13.57 -8.05
CA SER A 3 26.92 -13.77 -6.61
C SER A 3 27.23 -12.54 -5.77
N PHE A 4 28.33 -11.83 -6.06
CA PHE A 4 28.73 -10.63 -5.31
C PHE A 4 27.71 -9.49 -5.37
N HIS A 5 26.99 -9.33 -6.49
CA HIS A 5 25.95 -8.30 -6.61
C HIS A 5 24.73 -8.63 -5.74
N ASN A 6 24.38 -9.91 -5.64
CA ASN A 6 23.27 -10.40 -4.82
C ASN A 6 23.59 -10.30 -3.32
N ASP A 7 24.83 -10.60 -2.92
CA ASP A 7 25.26 -10.54 -1.52
C ASP A 7 25.33 -9.08 -1.02
N ALA A 8 25.77 -8.14 -1.87
CA ALA A 8 25.76 -6.72 -1.57
C ALA A 8 24.34 -6.14 -1.43
N LEU A 9 23.43 -6.51 -2.34
CA LEU A 9 22.01 -6.12 -2.26
C LEU A 9 21.35 -6.67 -0.99
N ASN A 10 21.57 -7.95 -0.67
CA ASN A 10 21.03 -8.57 0.55
C ASN A 10 21.59 -7.94 1.83
N PHE A 11 22.86 -7.51 1.84
CA PHE A 11 23.44 -6.77 2.96
C PHE A 11 22.80 -5.38 3.11
N ILE A 12 22.58 -4.65 2.01
CA ILE A 12 21.97 -3.32 2.01
C ILE A 12 20.48 -3.39 2.40
N THR A 13 19.75 -4.43 1.98
CA THR A 13 18.33 -4.58 2.28
C THR A 13 18.05 -5.32 3.59
N ASN A 14 19.08 -5.67 4.37
CA ASN A 14 18.96 -6.52 5.56
C ASN A 14 18.18 -7.82 5.29
N GLY A 15 18.39 -8.44 4.14
CA GLY A 15 17.69 -9.66 3.70
C GLY A 15 16.25 -9.45 3.21
N ARG A 16 15.80 -8.19 3.08
CA ARG A 16 14.49 -7.87 2.50
C ARG A 16 14.55 -7.94 0.97
N VAL A 17 13.55 -8.56 0.37
CA VAL A 17 13.25 -8.48 -1.05
C VAL A 17 12.26 -7.34 -1.23
N THR A 18 12.58 -6.39 -2.11
CA THR A 18 11.75 -5.21 -2.37
C THR A 18 11.43 -5.08 -3.85
N VAL A 19 10.39 -4.30 -4.16
CA VAL A 19 9.98 -4.05 -5.56
C VAL A 19 11.09 -3.35 -6.34
N ARG A 20 11.73 -2.33 -5.76
CA ARG A 20 12.84 -1.63 -6.43
C ARG A 20 14.01 -2.57 -6.66
N GLY A 21 14.36 -3.41 -5.68
CA GLY A 21 15.42 -4.40 -5.81
C GLY A 21 15.15 -5.41 -6.93
N LEU A 22 13.94 -5.97 -7.01
CA LEU A 22 13.57 -6.87 -8.10
C LEU A 22 13.54 -6.16 -9.46
N SER A 23 13.08 -4.91 -9.51
CA SER A 23 13.07 -4.12 -10.75
C SER A 23 14.49 -3.87 -11.28
N GLN A 24 15.43 -3.49 -10.42
CA GLN A 24 16.84 -3.28 -10.77
C GLN A 24 17.52 -4.56 -11.30
N LEU A 25 17.09 -5.73 -10.82
CA LEU A 25 17.55 -7.03 -11.31
C LEU A 25 16.87 -7.47 -12.62
N GLY A 26 15.93 -6.68 -13.15
CA GLY A 26 15.17 -7.01 -14.36
C GLY A 26 14.13 -8.11 -14.14
N LEU A 27 13.73 -8.38 -12.89
CA LEU A 27 12.81 -9.45 -12.53
C LEU A 27 11.33 -9.03 -12.53
N ILE A 28 11.06 -7.73 -12.72
CA ILE A 28 9.70 -7.19 -12.88
C ILE A 28 9.56 -6.66 -14.31
N PRO A 29 8.72 -7.28 -15.16
CA PRO A 29 8.44 -6.75 -16.49
C PRO A 29 7.83 -5.34 -16.42
N LYS A 30 8.17 -4.49 -17.39
CA LYS A 30 7.70 -3.10 -17.42
C LYS A 30 6.16 -3.04 -17.38
N GLY A 31 5.63 -2.23 -16.45
CA GLY A 31 4.20 -2.03 -16.29
C GLY A 31 3.48 -3.13 -15.50
N GLN A 32 4.18 -4.15 -15.02
CA GLN A 32 3.61 -5.13 -14.09
C GLN A 32 3.80 -4.68 -12.64
N CYS A 33 2.82 -5.00 -11.80
CA CYS A 33 2.93 -4.87 -10.36
C CYS A 33 3.42 -6.19 -9.75
N VAL A 34 4.12 -6.08 -8.62
CA VAL A 34 4.33 -7.20 -7.70
C VAL A 34 3.59 -6.91 -6.41
N ILE A 35 2.75 -7.85 -5.99
CA ILE A 35 2.10 -7.81 -4.67
C ILE A 35 2.90 -8.72 -3.74
N PRO A 36 3.14 -8.32 -2.47
CA PRO A 36 3.88 -9.15 -1.53
C PRO A 36 3.27 -10.54 -1.40
N ASN A 37 4.13 -11.55 -1.26
CA ASN A 37 3.64 -12.90 -1.01
C ASN A 37 3.00 -12.95 0.38
N GLN A 38 1.94 -13.74 0.55
CA GLN A 38 1.16 -13.82 1.80
C GLN A 38 0.46 -12.52 2.19
N PHE A 39 0.26 -11.56 1.29
CA PHE A 39 -0.42 -10.30 1.62
C PHE A 39 -1.82 -10.56 2.20
N TYR A 40 -2.62 -11.42 1.55
CA TYR A 40 -3.97 -11.74 2.02
C TYR A 40 -3.95 -12.70 3.22
N GLU A 41 -3.05 -13.69 3.19
CA GLU A 41 -2.86 -14.68 4.25
C GLU A 41 -2.35 -14.05 5.55
N GLY A 42 -1.59 -12.96 5.44
CA GLY A 42 -1.09 -12.15 6.55
C GLY A 42 -2.09 -11.15 7.10
N GLY A 43 -3.35 -11.20 6.66
CA GLY A 43 -4.46 -10.40 7.20
C GLY A 43 -4.61 -9.00 6.61
N TRP A 44 -3.71 -8.56 5.71
CA TRP A 44 -3.71 -7.19 5.20
C TRP A 44 -5.02 -6.80 4.51
N GLY A 45 -5.63 -7.74 3.79
CA GLY A 45 -6.94 -7.54 3.15
C GLY A 45 -8.10 -7.31 4.12
N ARG A 46 -7.95 -7.58 5.42
CA ARG A 46 -8.96 -7.31 6.46
C ARG A 46 -8.76 -5.97 7.16
N TRP A 47 -7.53 -5.45 7.14
CA TRP A 47 -7.13 -4.28 7.89
C TRP A 47 -6.96 -3.03 7.02
N LEU A 48 -6.67 -3.23 5.73
CA LEU A 48 -6.50 -2.09 4.84
C LEU A 48 -7.85 -1.55 4.34
N PRO A 49 -8.00 -0.21 4.36
CA PRO A 49 -9.06 0.48 3.66
C PRO A 49 -9.13 0.05 2.19
N MET A 50 -10.33 0.05 1.61
CA MET A 50 -10.48 -0.23 0.17
C MET A 50 -9.65 0.69 -0.75
N PRO A 51 -9.47 2.00 -0.46
CA PRO A 51 -8.53 2.83 -1.21
C PRO A 51 -7.13 2.22 -1.28
N ASN A 52 -6.59 1.73 -0.16
CA ASN A 52 -5.27 1.08 -0.12
C ASN A 52 -5.28 -0.25 -0.88
N ILE A 53 -6.30 -1.09 -0.73
CA ILE A 53 -6.33 -2.38 -1.44
C ILE A 53 -6.34 -2.16 -2.96
N THR A 54 -7.18 -1.23 -3.44
CA THR A 54 -7.39 -0.98 -4.86
C THR A 54 -6.24 -0.21 -5.51
N LEU A 55 -5.52 0.62 -4.75
CA LEU A 55 -4.42 1.43 -5.27
C LEU A 55 -3.05 0.75 -5.16
N LEU A 56 -2.93 -0.34 -4.39
CA LEU A 56 -1.66 -1.05 -4.18
C LEU A 56 -0.97 -1.51 -5.49
N PRO A 57 -1.67 -2.04 -6.51
CA PRO A 57 -1.03 -2.39 -7.77
C PRO A 57 -0.37 -1.18 -8.46
N TYR A 58 -1.02 -0.01 -8.44
CA TYR A 58 -0.47 1.21 -9.04
C TYR A 58 0.73 1.74 -8.26
N PHE A 59 0.67 1.66 -6.93
CA PHE A 59 1.80 1.98 -6.07
C PHE A 59 3.01 1.08 -6.35
N SER A 60 2.78 -0.24 -6.49
CA SER A 60 3.82 -1.20 -6.86
C SER A 60 4.43 -0.87 -8.23
N VAL A 61 3.60 -0.53 -9.23
CA VAL A 61 4.07 -0.11 -10.56
C VAL A 61 4.91 1.17 -10.50
N SER A 62 4.52 2.19 -9.71
CA SER A 62 5.31 3.42 -9.59
C SER A 62 6.67 3.15 -8.94
N VAL A 63 6.72 2.30 -7.92
CA VAL A 63 7.99 1.88 -7.31
C VAL A 63 8.86 1.11 -8.30
N ALA A 64 8.29 0.14 -9.03
CA ALA A 64 9.01 -0.63 -10.04
C ALA A 64 9.52 0.26 -11.19
N SER A 65 8.79 1.33 -11.51
CA SER A 65 9.17 2.31 -12.53
C SER A 65 10.24 3.31 -12.07
N GLY A 66 10.66 3.23 -10.80
CA GLY A 66 11.70 4.10 -10.24
C GLY A 66 11.23 5.52 -9.97
N PHE A 67 9.92 5.76 -9.80
CA PHE A 67 9.40 7.08 -9.54
C PHE A 67 9.87 7.62 -8.18
N ASN A 68 10.12 8.92 -8.14
CA ASN A 68 10.29 9.66 -6.88
C ASN A 68 8.92 9.89 -6.21
N TRP A 69 8.93 10.52 -5.02
CA TRP A 69 7.70 10.79 -4.27
C TRP A 69 6.65 11.57 -5.09
N ALA A 70 7.03 12.70 -5.69
CA ALA A 70 6.11 13.55 -6.43
C ALA A 70 5.56 12.86 -7.68
N GLU A 71 6.41 12.13 -8.39
CA GLU A 71 6.02 11.30 -9.55
C GLU A 71 5.06 10.19 -9.14
N THR A 72 5.28 9.56 -7.99
CA THR A 72 4.42 8.51 -7.44
C THR A 72 3.03 9.06 -7.12
N VAL A 73 2.96 10.19 -6.40
CA VAL A 73 1.70 10.86 -6.08
C VAL A 73 0.95 11.21 -7.37
N GLY A 74 1.59 11.93 -8.30
CA GLY A 74 0.95 12.35 -9.54
C GLY A 74 0.58 11.18 -10.48
N PHE A 75 1.28 10.05 -10.41
CA PHE A 75 0.89 8.84 -11.12
C PHE A 75 -0.36 8.21 -10.51
N MET A 76 -0.41 8.07 -9.19
CA MET A 76 -1.53 7.46 -8.48
C MET A 76 -2.79 8.32 -8.54
N GLU A 77 -2.68 9.65 -8.49
CA GLU A 77 -3.80 10.58 -8.66
C GLU A 77 -4.54 10.36 -9.99
N LYS A 78 -3.80 10.08 -11.07
CA LYS A 78 -4.39 9.77 -12.38
C LYS A 78 -5.12 8.42 -12.43
N ARG A 79 -5.02 7.60 -11.38
CA ARG A 79 -5.67 6.28 -11.26
C ARG A 79 -6.86 6.30 -10.31
N VAL A 80 -7.06 7.41 -9.59
CA VAL A 80 -8.24 7.63 -8.76
C VAL A 80 -9.48 7.67 -9.66
N LYS A 81 -10.46 6.84 -9.31
CA LYS A 81 -11.81 6.88 -9.88
C LYS A 81 -12.75 7.68 -8.98
N PRO A 82 -13.89 8.16 -9.49
CA PRO A 82 -14.99 8.60 -8.65
C PRO A 82 -15.27 7.54 -7.56
N ASN A 83 -15.48 7.96 -6.32
CA ASN A 83 -15.74 7.10 -5.17
C ASN A 83 -14.59 6.18 -4.74
N THR A 84 -13.35 6.45 -5.15
CA THR A 84 -12.18 5.71 -4.62
C THR A 84 -12.05 5.90 -3.11
N PHE A 85 -12.20 7.15 -2.64
CA PHE A 85 -12.21 7.49 -1.23
C PHE A 85 -13.65 7.45 -0.72
N ILE A 86 -13.88 6.67 0.33
CA ILE A 86 -15.22 6.43 0.89
C ILE A 86 -15.45 7.47 1.98
N ASP A 87 -16.57 8.19 1.88
CA ASP A 87 -16.99 9.15 2.90
C ASP A 87 -17.75 8.42 4.01
N LEU A 88 -17.11 8.26 5.16
CA LEU A 88 -17.65 7.59 6.34
C LEU A 88 -18.40 8.53 7.30
N GLY A 89 -18.67 9.78 6.89
CA GLY A 89 -19.35 10.78 7.73
C GLY A 89 -20.72 10.33 8.28
N ASN A 90 -21.22 11.06 9.29
CA ASN A 90 -22.43 10.75 10.08
C ASN A 90 -23.74 10.54 9.28
N ASN A 91 -23.77 10.84 7.99
CA ASN A 91 -24.88 10.52 7.10
C ASN A 91 -24.67 9.14 6.49
N GLY A 92 -24.49 8.13 7.35
CA GLY A 92 -24.47 6.74 6.95
C GLY A 92 -25.63 6.48 6.00
N VAL A 93 -25.32 5.76 4.92
CA VAL A 93 -26.24 5.24 3.89
C VAL A 93 -27.67 5.26 4.42
N ASP A 94 -28.55 6.06 3.81
CA ASP A 94 -29.94 6.19 4.25
C ASP A 94 -30.53 4.76 4.31
N LYS A 95 -30.66 4.22 5.54
CA LYS A 95 -31.04 2.82 5.83
C LYS A 95 -32.41 2.44 5.28
N ARG A 96 -33.08 3.37 4.60
CA ARG A 96 -34.41 3.24 4.00
C ARG A 96 -34.37 2.78 2.54
N ASN A 97 -33.22 2.79 1.87
CA ASN A 97 -33.07 2.21 0.54
C ASN A 97 -32.34 0.86 0.63
N HIS A 98 -33.11 -0.22 0.79
CA HIS A 98 -32.68 -1.62 0.74
C HIS A 98 -32.21 -2.07 -0.67
N GLU A 99 -31.67 -1.18 -1.50
CA GLU A 99 -31.38 -1.51 -2.90
C GLU A 99 -30.00 -2.15 -3.14
N ASP A 100 -29.05 -2.15 -2.19
CA ASP A 100 -27.80 -2.90 -2.37
C ASP A 100 -27.18 -3.38 -1.04
N ASP A 101 -27.46 -4.63 -0.65
CA ASP A 101 -26.84 -5.30 0.51
C ASP A 101 -25.30 -5.26 0.45
N GLU A 102 -24.72 -5.28 -0.76
CA GLU A 102 -23.28 -5.20 -0.98
C GLU A 102 -22.69 -3.84 -0.60
N VAL A 103 -23.40 -2.74 -0.91
CA VAL A 103 -22.96 -1.39 -0.57
C VAL A 103 -22.98 -1.22 0.95
N GLN A 104 -24.05 -1.67 1.61
CA GLN A 104 -24.16 -1.61 3.06
C GLN A 104 -23.04 -2.41 3.74
N SER A 105 -22.77 -3.64 3.28
CA SER A 105 -21.69 -4.48 3.81
C SER A 105 -20.30 -3.84 3.63
N LEU A 106 -20.07 -3.15 2.50
CA LEU A 106 -18.83 -2.42 2.28
C LEU A 106 -18.67 -1.26 3.26
N TYR A 107 -19.72 -0.46 3.49
CA TYR A 107 -19.66 0.65 4.45
C TYR A 107 -19.40 0.16 5.87
N GLU A 108 -20.05 -0.93 6.29
CA GLU A 108 -19.82 -1.54 7.61
C GLU A 108 -18.36 -1.98 7.76
N ARG A 109 -17.80 -2.66 6.75
CA ARG A 109 -16.37 -3.02 6.72
C ARG A 109 -15.46 -1.81 6.84
N GLU A 110 -15.70 -0.76 6.07
CA GLU A 110 -14.84 0.43 6.10
C GLU A 110 -14.92 1.17 7.43
N THR A 111 -16.11 1.27 8.03
CA THR A 111 -16.30 1.86 9.36
C THR A 111 -15.54 1.08 10.43
N GLU A 112 -15.58 -0.26 10.41
CA GLU A 112 -14.78 -1.08 11.32
C GLU A 112 -13.27 -0.85 11.15
N ILE A 113 -12.81 -0.72 9.91
CA ILE A 113 -11.40 -0.44 9.61
C ILE A 113 -10.99 0.94 10.07
N GLU A 114 -11.83 1.97 9.87
CA GLU A 114 -11.57 3.31 10.39
C GLU A 114 -11.37 3.28 11.91
N GLN A 115 -12.25 2.61 12.65
CA GLN A 115 -12.14 2.49 14.11
C GLN A 115 -10.84 1.80 14.52
N LYS A 116 -10.48 0.70 13.85
CA LYS A 116 -9.22 -0.01 14.07
C LYS A 116 -7.99 0.85 13.81
N LEU A 117 -8.00 1.65 12.74
CA LEU A 117 -6.93 2.60 12.45
C LEU A 117 -6.83 3.68 13.53
N GLN A 118 -7.97 4.24 13.95
CA GLN A 118 -8.02 5.28 14.99
C GLN A 118 -7.47 4.79 16.33
N ILE A 119 -7.79 3.56 16.75
CA ILE A 119 -7.24 2.94 17.97
C ILE A 119 -5.71 2.85 17.91
N ASN A 120 -5.16 2.66 16.71
CA ASN A 120 -3.72 2.60 16.45
C ASN A 120 -3.09 3.97 16.14
N GLY A 121 -3.83 5.07 16.31
CA GLY A 121 -3.34 6.43 16.04
C GLY A 121 -3.15 6.74 14.55
N LEU A 122 -3.76 5.95 13.67
CA LEU A 122 -3.71 6.10 12.22
C LEU A 122 -5.01 6.72 11.70
N LEU A 123 -4.95 7.33 10.52
CA LEU A 123 -6.09 7.97 9.88
C LEU A 123 -6.61 7.12 8.72
N TYR A 124 -7.93 7.10 8.56
CA TYR A 124 -8.54 6.56 7.36
C TYR A 124 -8.23 7.48 6.16
N PRO A 125 -7.80 6.93 5.02
CA PRO A 125 -7.28 7.71 3.90
C PRO A 125 -8.37 8.51 3.18
N LYS A 126 -8.11 9.78 2.93
CA LYS A 126 -8.99 10.69 2.16
C LYS A 126 -8.31 11.24 0.90
N SER A 127 -7.05 10.90 0.68
CA SER A 127 -6.23 11.33 -0.43
C SER A 127 -5.18 10.28 -0.81
N ILE A 128 -4.51 10.47 -1.95
CA ILE A 128 -3.37 9.63 -2.38
C ILE A 128 -2.21 9.73 -1.40
N VAL A 129 -1.99 10.92 -0.84
CA VAL A 129 -0.94 11.14 0.17
C VAL A 129 -1.22 10.28 1.40
N ASP A 130 -2.46 10.28 1.89
CA ASP A 130 -2.84 9.44 3.04
C ASP A 130 -2.69 7.94 2.75
N VAL A 131 -3.02 7.51 1.53
CA VAL A 131 -2.83 6.10 1.09
C VAL A 131 -1.35 5.71 1.17
N ILE A 132 -0.48 6.55 0.63
CA ILE A 132 0.98 6.30 0.62
C ILE A 132 1.53 6.34 2.05
N ASP A 133 1.17 7.35 2.83
CA ASP A 133 1.62 7.48 4.21
C ASP A 133 1.14 6.30 5.06
N LEU A 134 -0.07 5.78 4.83
CA LEU A 134 -0.56 4.59 5.50
C LEU A 134 0.24 3.33 5.14
N TYR A 135 0.66 3.14 3.87
CA TYR A 135 1.56 2.03 3.52
C TYR A 135 2.90 2.12 4.26
N VAL A 136 3.43 3.34 4.41
CA VAL A 136 4.69 3.57 5.13
C VAL A 136 4.51 3.33 6.63
N ALA A 137 3.44 3.86 7.21
CA ALA A 137 3.13 3.71 8.64
C ALA A 137 2.94 2.24 9.04
N LEU A 138 2.32 1.44 8.18
CA LEU A 138 2.11 0.00 8.41
C LEU A 138 3.35 -0.86 8.09
N GLY A 139 4.44 -0.26 7.58
CA GLY A 139 5.65 -1.00 7.24
C GLY A 139 5.56 -1.83 5.95
N LEU A 140 4.54 -1.60 5.11
CA LEU A 140 4.46 -2.19 3.76
C LEU A 140 5.47 -1.54 2.80
N ALA A 141 5.75 -0.25 3.02
CA ALA A 141 6.67 0.54 2.25
C ALA A 141 7.60 1.37 3.16
N PHE A 142 8.69 1.90 2.60
CA PHE A 142 9.57 2.81 3.31
C PHE A 142 10.11 3.90 2.37
N LYS A 143 10.47 5.04 2.97
CA LYS A 143 11.13 6.15 2.28
C LYS A 143 12.63 5.85 2.17
N THR A 144 13.20 6.12 1.00
CA THR A 144 14.62 5.95 0.69
C THR A 144 15.10 7.10 -0.19
N GLU A 145 16.40 7.33 -0.27
CA GLU A 145 16.99 8.29 -1.20
C GLU A 145 17.48 7.57 -2.44
N ASP A 146 17.24 8.15 -3.62
CA ASP A 146 17.89 7.69 -4.85
C ASP A 146 19.36 8.13 -4.92
N GLN A 147 20.04 7.73 -6.00
CA GLN A 147 21.44 8.11 -6.25
C GLN A 147 21.66 9.62 -6.42
N GLN A 148 20.57 10.40 -6.60
CA GLN A 148 20.58 11.86 -6.74
C GLN A 148 20.16 12.57 -5.45
N GLY A 149 19.95 11.83 -4.35
CA GLY A 149 19.48 12.37 -3.07
C GLY A 149 18.00 12.75 -3.04
N LYS A 150 17.19 12.28 -4.00
CA LYS A 150 15.74 12.53 -4.02
C LYS A 150 15.00 11.46 -3.25
N TRP A 151 14.01 11.90 -2.47
CA TRP A 151 13.10 11.01 -1.77
C TRP A 151 12.28 10.16 -2.73
N CYS A 152 12.38 8.86 -2.53
CA CYS A 152 11.63 7.86 -3.25
C CYS A 152 11.03 6.84 -2.28
N LEU A 153 10.21 5.96 -2.83
CA LEU A 153 9.56 4.88 -2.10
C LEU A 153 10.07 3.53 -2.58
N ASP A 154 10.13 2.59 -1.66
CA ASP A 154 10.31 1.18 -1.96
C ASP A 154 9.30 0.35 -1.15
N MET A 155 8.89 -0.79 -1.71
CA MET A 155 7.85 -1.64 -1.17
C MET A 155 8.41 -3.01 -0.84
N ILE A 156 8.09 -3.52 0.34
CA ILE A 156 8.59 -4.80 0.84
C ILE A 156 7.76 -5.94 0.24
N ILE A 157 8.43 -6.93 -0.36
CA ILE A 157 7.81 -8.15 -0.88
C ILE A 157 7.96 -9.30 0.12
N ARG A 158 9.14 -9.45 0.73
CA ARG A 158 9.37 -10.39 1.83
C ARG A 158 10.64 -10.04 2.64
N PRO A 159 10.70 -10.38 3.95
CA PRO A 159 9.56 -10.83 4.75
C PRO A 159 8.54 -9.70 4.92
N LEU A 160 7.26 -10.02 4.73
CA LEU A 160 6.16 -9.11 5.07
C LEU A 160 5.66 -9.53 6.46
N CYS A 161 5.53 -8.57 7.38
CA CYS A 161 4.92 -8.83 8.68
C CYS A 161 3.45 -9.20 8.53
N LYS A 162 2.92 -9.94 9.51
CA LYS A 162 1.47 -10.09 9.63
C LYS A 162 0.93 -8.78 10.16
N ILE A 163 -0.21 -8.32 9.65
CA ILE A 163 -0.74 -7.01 10.07
C ILE A 163 -1.13 -7.00 11.55
N ASP A 164 -1.51 -8.15 12.10
CA ASP A 164 -1.79 -8.33 13.54
C ASP A 164 -0.52 -8.19 14.42
N GLU A 165 0.67 -8.21 13.84
CA GLU A 165 1.94 -7.90 14.54
C GLU A 165 2.25 -6.40 14.51
N VAL A 166 1.58 -5.63 13.66
CA VAL A 166 1.76 -4.18 13.47
C VAL A 166 0.71 -3.39 14.23
N LEU A 167 -0.53 -3.89 14.28
CA LEU A 167 -1.68 -3.20 14.86
C LEU A 167 -2.19 -3.92 16.11
N ILE A 168 -2.60 -3.13 17.10
CA ILE A 168 -3.29 -3.59 18.30
C ILE A 168 -4.68 -4.08 17.89
N ASN A 169 -5.01 -5.32 18.28
CA ASN A 169 -6.32 -5.95 18.09
C ASN A 169 -7.36 -5.44 19.09
#